data_AF-A0A938G7N3-F1
#
_entry.id   AF-A0A938G7N3-F1
#
_cell.length_a   1.000
_cell.length_b   1.000
_cell.length_c   1.000
_cell.angle_alpha   90.00
_cell.angle_beta   90.00
_cell.angle_gamma   90.00
#
_symmetry.space_group_name_H-M   'P 1'
#
loop_
_entity.id
_entity.type
_entity.pdbx_description
1 polymer ?
#
loop_
_entity_poly.entity_id
_entity_poly.type
_entity_poly.pdbx_seq_one_letter_code
_entity_poly.pdbx_strand_id
1 'polypeptide(L)'
;MVARIQVPLDDLTSMLINGVTEHRAKIDSLITTHSHAWTLDRMATTDRNVLRIGTFELLGRSDVPTAVVLNEAVGLAKRYGTDDSGRFVNGVLSAISRAVRSGESTSANSSD
;
A
#
# COMPACT_ATOMS: atom_id res chain seq x y z
N MET A 1 -6.14 26.38 26.09
CA MET A 1 -6.39 24.96 26.42
C MET A 1 -7.00 24.31 25.19
N VAL A 2 -6.21 23.63 24.35
CA VAL A 2 -6.74 22.95 23.16
C VAL A 2 -7.23 21.58 23.62
N ALA A 3 -8.54 21.34 23.53
CA ALA A 3 -9.10 20.02 23.78
C ALA A 3 -8.46 19.04 22.80
N ARG A 4 -7.73 18.04 23.32
CA ARG A 4 -7.33 16.89 22.50
C ARG A 4 -8.61 16.16 22.16
N ILE A 5 -9.06 16.30 20.93
CA ILE A 5 -10.08 15.41 20.38
C ILE A 5 -9.41 14.04 20.31
N GLN A 6 -9.73 13.17 21.26
CA GLN A 6 -9.42 11.75 21.16
C GLN A 6 -10.45 11.18 20.19
N VAL A 7 -10.15 11.27 18.88
CA VAL A 7 -10.91 10.52 17.88
C VAL A 7 -10.57 9.05 18.13
N PRO A 8 -11.54 8.20 18.54
CA PRO A 8 -11.27 6.78 18.62
C PRO A 8 -10.85 6.29 17.24
N LEU A 9 -9.71 5.59 17.18
CA LEU A 9 -9.29 4.97 15.92
C LEU A 9 -10.33 3.92 15.56
N ASP A 10 -10.86 4.00 14.35
CA ASP A 10 -11.72 2.95 13.83
C ASP A 10 -10.93 1.64 13.68
N ASP A 11 -11.66 0.53 13.57
CA ASP A 11 -11.07 -0.81 13.54
C ASP A 11 -10.12 -1.00 12.35
N LEU A 12 -10.45 -0.40 11.20
CA LEU A 12 -9.60 -0.49 10.01
C LEU A 12 -8.29 0.27 10.24
N THR A 13 -8.34 1.51 10.73
CA THR A 13 -7.14 2.29 11.04
C THR A 13 -6.24 1.56 12.05
N SER A 14 -6.83 1.00 13.10
CA SER A 14 -6.10 0.23 14.12
C SER A 14 -5.44 -1.03 13.52
N MET A 15 -6.16 -1.75 12.67
CA MET A 15 -5.65 -2.92 11.95
C MET A 15 -4.45 -2.56 11.07
N LEU A 16 -4.56 -1.49 10.28
CA LEU A 16 -3.48 -1.07 9.39
C LEU A 16 -2.23 -0.67 10.16
N ILE A 17 -2.36 0.15 11.22
CA ILE A 17 -1.21 0.59 12.02
C ILE A 17 -0.52 -0.60 12.68
N ASN A 18 -1.29 -1.47 13.34
CA ASN A 18 -0.74 -2.61 14.05
C ASN A 18 -0.11 -3.62 13.07
N GLY A 19 -0.83 -3.96 12.01
CA GLY A 19 -0.37 -4.93 11.01
C GLY A 19 0.87 -4.46 10.25
N VAL A 20 0.93 -3.18 9.84
CA VAL A 20 2.14 -2.62 9.22
C VAL A 20 3.30 -2.62 10.19
N THR A 21 3.07 -2.30 11.46
CA THR A 21 4.12 -2.27 12.49
C THR A 21 4.68 -3.66 12.76
N GLU A 22 3.80 -4.66 12.93
CA GLU A 22 4.16 -6.05 13.21
C GLU A 22 4.89 -6.70 12.03
N HIS A 23 4.43 -6.47 10.80
CA HIS A 23 5.00 -7.09 9.61
C HIS A 23 6.02 -6.22 8.87
N ARG A 24 6.49 -5.14 9.50
CA ARG A 24 7.33 -4.11 8.86
C ARG A 24 8.52 -4.67 8.12
N ALA A 25 9.27 -5.61 8.70
CA ALA A 25 10.47 -6.17 8.08
C ALA A 25 10.14 -6.91 6.77
N LYS A 26 9.07 -7.71 6.76
CA LYS A 26 8.60 -8.44 5.57
C LYS A 26 8.10 -7.48 4.49
N ILE A 27 7.30 -6.49 4.90
CA ILE A 27 6.78 -5.44 4.01
C ILE A 27 7.94 -4.66 3.36
N ASP A 28 8.88 -4.17 4.17
CA ASP A 28 10.04 -3.41 3.73
C ASP A 28 10.93 -4.25 2.77
N SER A 29 11.07 -5.55 3.03
CA SER A 29 11.79 -6.48 2.14
C SER A 29 11.11 -6.62 0.77
N LEU A 30 9.78 -6.75 0.73
CA LEU A 30 9.03 -6.85 -0.54
C LEU A 30 9.12 -5.55 -1.33
N ILE A 31 8.94 -4.41 -0.67
CA ILE A 31 9.06 -3.10 -1.31
C ILE A 31 10.46 -2.94 -1.91
N THR A 32 11.50 -3.25 -1.15
CA THR A 32 12.89 -3.15 -1.62
C THR A 32 13.18 -4.09 -2.80
N THR A 33 12.61 -5.29 -2.79
CA THR A 33 12.78 -6.28 -3.87
C THR A 33 12.16 -5.78 -5.19
N HIS A 34 11.05 -5.05 -5.12
CA HIS A 34 10.26 -4.64 -6.28
C HIS A 34 10.40 -3.15 -6.66
N SER A 35 11.19 -2.37 -5.91
CA SER A 35 11.44 -0.95 -6.21
C SER A 35 12.58 -0.72 -7.19
N HIS A 36 13.29 -1.78 -7.62
CA HIS A 36 14.35 -1.92 -8.66
C HIS A 36 15.51 -0.89 -8.70
N ALA A 37 15.39 0.30 -8.13
CA ALA A 37 16.39 1.37 -8.11
C ALA A 37 16.31 2.28 -6.85
N TRP A 38 15.32 2.09 -5.99
CA TRP A 38 15.08 2.94 -4.82
C TRP A 38 15.18 2.15 -3.53
N THR A 39 16.16 2.50 -2.69
CA THR A 39 16.17 2.04 -1.31
C THR A 39 15.09 2.78 -0.51
N LEU A 40 14.57 2.15 0.54
CA LEU A 40 13.49 2.71 1.36
C LEU A 40 13.84 4.09 1.96
N ASP A 41 15.10 4.31 2.31
CA ASP A 41 15.61 5.56 2.88
C ASP A 41 15.57 6.73 1.89
N ARG A 42 15.64 6.45 0.59
CA ARG A 42 15.58 7.47 -0.47
C ARG A 42 14.16 7.85 -0.86
N MET A 43 13.17 7.02 -0.52
CA MET A 43 11.78 7.29 -0.83
C MET A 43 11.26 8.45 0.02
N ALA A 44 10.42 9.30 -0.58
CA ALA A 44 9.63 10.26 0.18
C ALA A 44 8.87 9.53 1.30
N THR A 45 8.83 10.13 2.49
CA THR A 45 8.20 9.47 3.66
C THR A 45 6.74 9.11 3.40
N THR A 46 6.02 9.96 2.66
CA THR A 46 4.65 9.68 2.20
C THR A 46 4.60 8.42 1.34
N ASP A 47 5.37 8.36 0.26
CA ASP A 47 5.37 7.23 -0.67
C ASP A 47 5.75 5.92 0.02
N ARG A 48 6.78 5.95 0.87
CA ARG A 48 7.19 4.78 1.66
C ARG A 48 6.05 4.27 2.54
N ASN A 49 5.32 5.15 3.21
CA ASN A 49 4.22 4.75 4.09
C ASN A 49 3.01 4.26 3.31
N VAL A 50 2.68 4.89 2.16
CA VAL A 50 1.64 4.41 1.25
C VAL A 50 1.97 3.02 0.73
N LEU A 51 3.22 2.79 0.30
CA LEU A 51 3.69 1.48 -0.13
C LEU A 51 3.57 0.42 0.98
N ARG A 52 3.88 0.79 2.23
CA ARG A 52 3.75 -0.11 3.38
C ARG A 52 2.31 -0.54 3.63
N ILE A 53 1.38 0.41 3.62
CA ILE A 53 -0.04 0.16 3.82
C ILE A 53 -0.57 -0.75 2.69
N GLY A 54 -0.34 -0.37 1.43
CA GLY A 54 -0.80 -1.16 0.29
C GLY A 54 -0.18 -2.56 0.25
N THR A 55 1.10 -2.70 0.60
CA THR A 55 1.77 -4.02 0.67
C THR A 55 1.17 -4.89 1.78
N PHE A 56 0.89 -4.31 2.95
CA PHE A 56 0.24 -5.03 4.05
C PHE A 56 -1.14 -5.56 3.62
N GLU A 57 -1.96 -4.72 2.98
CA GLU A 57 -3.27 -5.13 2.48
C GLU A 57 -3.16 -6.20 1.39
N LEU A 58 -2.21 -6.07 0.46
CA LEU A 58 -1.96 -7.09 -0.56
C LEU A 58 -1.60 -8.45 0.06
N LEU A 59 -0.90 -8.47 1.20
CA LEU A 59 -0.52 -9.70 1.90
C LEU A 59 -1.65 -10.30 2.75
N GLY A 60 -2.45 -9.46 3.41
CA GLY A 60 -3.34 -9.89 4.49
C GLY A 60 -4.84 -9.78 4.21
N ARG A 61 -5.23 -9.04 3.16
CA ARG A 61 -6.64 -8.72 2.86
C ARG A 61 -7.10 -9.33 1.56
N SER A 62 -7.15 -10.66 1.48
CA SER A 62 -7.67 -11.39 0.29
C SER A 62 -9.15 -11.10 0.01
N ASP A 63 -9.87 -10.56 0.99
CA ASP A 63 -11.24 -10.06 0.87
C ASP A 63 -11.34 -8.71 0.15
N VAL A 64 -10.22 -7.98 -0.01
CA VAL A 64 -10.16 -6.70 -0.73
C VAL A 64 -9.52 -6.94 -2.11
N PRO A 65 -10.23 -6.64 -3.22
CA PRO A 65 -9.68 -6.84 -4.56
C PRO A 65 -8.38 -6.06 -4.79
N THR A 66 -7.43 -6.67 -5.49
CA THR A 66 -6.13 -6.04 -5.83
C THR A 66 -6.30 -4.64 -6.44
N ALA A 67 -7.26 -4.48 -7.36
CA ALA A 67 -7.52 -3.19 -8.03
C ALA A 67 -7.94 -2.08 -7.05
N VAL A 68 -8.70 -2.41 -5.99
CA VAL A 68 -9.14 -1.44 -4.98
C VAL A 68 -7.92 -0.97 -4.17
N VAL A 69 -7.08 -1.90 -3.70
CA VAL A 69 -5.86 -1.55 -2.94
C VAL A 69 -4.94 -0.63 -3.76
N LEU A 70 -4.72 -0.95 -5.03
CA LEU A 70 -3.90 -0.13 -5.92
C LEU A 70 -4.51 1.26 -6.14
N ASN A 71 -5.81 1.35 -6.43
CA ASN A 71 -6.49 2.63 -6.68
C ASN A 71 -6.42 3.56 -5.46
N GLU A 72 -6.68 3.06 -4.26
CA GLU A 72 -6.62 3.84 -3.02
C GLU A 72 -5.19 4.31 -2.72
N ALA A 73 -4.21 3.41 -2.84
CA ALA A 73 -2.81 3.77 -2.62
C ALA A 73 -2.34 4.85 -3.61
N VAL A 74 -2.70 4.74 -4.89
CA VAL A 74 -2.40 5.75 -5.91
C VAL A 74 -3.11 7.07 -5.60
N GLY A 75 -4.36 7.02 -5.13
CA GLY A 75 -5.10 8.21 -4.70
C GLY A 75 -4.40 8.95 -3.56
N LEU A 76 -3.96 8.21 -2.52
CA LEU A 76 -3.19 8.76 -1.41
C LEU A 76 -1.85 9.36 -1.87
N ALA A 77 -1.13 8.66 -2.73
CA ALA A 77 0.15 9.13 -3.27
C ALA A 77 -0.01 10.42 -4.10
N LYS A 78 -1.05 10.51 -4.93
CA LYS A 78 -1.36 11.74 -5.68
C LYS A 78 -1.78 12.90 -4.79
N ARG A 79 -2.48 12.61 -3.70
CA ARG A 79 -3.00 13.64 -2.79
C ARG A 79 -1.93 14.25 -1.89
N TYR A 80 -0.96 13.44 -1.46
CA TYR A 80 0.00 13.82 -0.41
C TYR A 80 1.47 13.72 -0.83
N GLY A 81 1.75 13.19 -2.02
CA GLY A 81 3.09 13.03 -2.58
C GLY A 81 3.46 14.14 -3.58
N THR A 82 4.27 13.77 -4.56
CA THR A 82 4.71 14.61 -5.68
C THR A 82 3.99 14.20 -6.97
N ASP A 83 4.21 14.95 -8.06
CA ASP A 83 3.63 14.65 -9.37
C ASP A 83 3.96 13.21 -9.85
N ASP A 84 5.13 12.69 -9.47
CA ASP A 84 5.58 11.33 -9.84
C ASP A 84 5.11 10.23 -8.88
N SER A 85 4.65 10.58 -7.67
CA SER A 85 4.35 9.63 -6.59
C SER A 85 3.27 8.63 -6.98
N GLY A 86 2.21 9.08 -7.65
CA GLY A 86 1.13 8.19 -8.10
C GLY A 86 1.61 7.10 -9.06
N ARG A 87 2.46 7.46 -10.04
CA ARG A 87 3.03 6.50 -11.01
C ARG A 87 3.99 5.54 -10.33
N PHE A 88 4.84 6.05 -9.45
CA PHE A 88 5.81 5.26 -8.69
C PHE A 88 5.12 4.22 -7.81
N VAL A 89 4.15 4.64 -6.98
CA VAL A 89 3.39 3.75 -6.10
C VAL A 89 2.65 2.68 -6.88
N ASN A 90 2.01 3.05 -7.99
CA ASN A 90 1.30 2.09 -8.85
C ASN A 90 2.24 1.01 -9.39
N GLY A 91 3.43 1.39 -9.87
CA GLY A 91 4.40 0.46 -10.44
C GLY A 91 4.89 -0.56 -9.44
N VAL A 92 5.26 -0.11 -8.24
CA VAL A 92 5.78 -0.98 -7.17
C VAL A 92 4.68 -1.92 -6.64
N LEU A 93 3.49 -1.40 -6.31
CA LEU A 93 2.40 -2.24 -5.79
C LEU A 93 1.88 -3.24 -6.83
N SER A 94 1.87 -2.89 -8.11
CA SER A 94 1.53 -3.83 -9.19
C SER A 94 2.54 -4.97 -9.30
N ALA A 95 3.84 -4.71 -9.08
CA ALA A 95 4.86 -5.76 -9.07
C ALA A 95 4.70 -6.68 -7.86
N ILE A 96 4.43 -6.11 -6.69
CA ILE A 96 4.19 -6.87 -5.45
C ILE A 96 2.92 -7.72 -5.58
N SER A 97 1.82 -7.17 -6.10
CA SER A 97 0.55 -7.91 -6.23
C SER A 97 0.71 -9.15 -7.09
N ARG A 98 1.43 -9.06 -8.21
CA ARG A 98 1.76 -10.22 -9.06
C ARG A 98 2.58 -11.28 -8.33
N ALA A 99 3.45 -10.87 -7.40
CA ALA A 99 4.27 -11.79 -6.62
C ALA A 99 3.50 -12.48 -5.48
N VAL A 100 2.53 -11.80 -4.88
CA VAL A 100 1.85 -12.28 -3.66
C VAL A 100 0.41 -12.78 -3.88
N ARG A 101 -0.21 -12.47 -5.03
CA ARG A 101 -1.59 -12.82 -5.39
C ARG A 101 -1.72 -13.43 -6.79
N SER A 102 -0.75 -14.20 -7.25
CA SER A 102 -0.64 -14.71 -8.63
C SER A 102 -1.83 -15.56 -9.15
N GLY A 103 -2.93 -15.71 -8.39
CA GLY A 103 -4.18 -16.38 -8.79
C GLY A 103 -5.37 -15.47 -9.14
N GLU A 104 -5.28 -14.13 -8.97
CA GLU A 104 -6.42 -13.20 -9.21
C GLU A 104 -6.49 -12.64 -10.65
N SER A 105 -5.47 -12.86 -11.49
CA SER A 105 -5.32 -12.17 -12.78
C SER A 105 -6.30 -12.59 -13.89
N THR A 106 -7.23 -13.52 -13.66
CA THR A 106 -8.04 -14.13 -14.74
C THR A 106 -9.52 -13.71 -14.75
N SER A 107 -10.08 -13.07 -13.72
CA SER A 107 -11.55 -12.89 -13.62
C SER A 107 -12.10 -11.48 -13.88
N ALA A 108 -11.29 -10.51 -14.32
CA ALA A 108 -11.75 -9.12 -14.50
C ALA A 108 -11.95 -8.67 -15.96
N ASN A 109 -11.88 -9.58 -16.95
CA ASN A 109 -12.12 -9.23 -18.36
C ASN A 109 -13.20 -10.11 -19.03
N SER A 110 -14.29 -10.34 -18.32
CA SER A 110 -15.55 -10.80 -18.90
C SER A 110 -16.70 -10.07 -18.24
N SER A 111 -17.25 -9.06 -18.91
CA SER A 111 -18.67 -8.70 -18.96
C SER A 111 -18.83 -7.42 -19.78
N ASP A 112 -19.43 -7.61 -20.97
CA ASP A 112 -20.17 -6.66 -21.83
C ASP A 112 -19.50 -5.36 -22.30
#